data_AF-A0A853G5S1-F1
#
_entry.id   AF-A0A853G5S1-F1
#
_cell.length_a   1.000
_cell.length_b   1.000
_cell.length_c   1.000
_cell.angle_alpha   90.00
_cell.angle_beta   90.00
_cell.angle_gamma   90.00
#
_symmetry.space_group_name_H-M   'P 1'
#
loop_
_entity.id
_entity.type
_entity.pdbx_description
1 polymer ?
#
loop_
_entity_poly.entity_id
_entity_poly.type
_entity_poly.pdbx_seq_one_letter_code
_entity_poly.pdbx_strand_id
1 'polypeptide(L)'
;MTNGEAPKGGASTVELEQRARRRGKPIEVWVTDEEKAEIDARANSAGLSRSAYMRAAGLNHRVGAIADLDAVRDLVKVNADFGRLAGLLKLWLAEKRGQGARPFDVEALMMQFRELQHQTRAIMSRIVFKKK
;
A
#
# COMPACT_ATOMS: atom_id res chain seq x y z
N MET A 1 -62.14 -29.12 9.40
CA MET A 1 -62.16 -27.74 8.86
C MET A 1 -60.78 -27.15 9.07
N THR A 2 -60.10 -26.90 7.94
CA THR A 2 -59.00 -25.94 7.70
C THR A 2 -57.99 -25.61 8.81
N ASN A 3 -56.77 -26.15 8.68
CA ASN A 3 -55.57 -25.52 9.21
C ASN A 3 -54.76 -24.93 8.04
N GLY A 4 -54.23 -23.71 8.22
CA GLY A 4 -53.02 -23.27 7.53
C GLY A 4 -53.12 -21.98 6.72
N GLU A 5 -53.17 -20.84 7.40
CA GLU A 5 -52.92 -19.52 6.82
C GLU A 5 -51.41 -19.22 6.80
N ALA A 6 -50.83 -19.29 5.60
CA ALA A 6 -49.82 -18.41 4.98
C ALA A 6 -48.51 -18.01 5.75
N PRO A 7 -47.55 -17.31 5.12
CA PRO A 7 -46.23 -17.89 4.83
C PRO A 7 -45.07 -17.17 5.53
N LYS A 8 -43.93 -17.85 5.73
CA LYS A 8 -42.66 -17.19 6.09
C LYS A 8 -41.78 -17.14 4.86
N GLY A 9 -41.41 -15.91 4.51
CA GLY A 9 -40.79 -15.51 3.26
C GLY A 9 -39.58 -16.33 2.84
N GLY A 10 -39.66 -16.88 1.62
CA GLY A 10 -38.49 -17.31 0.88
C GLY A 10 -37.76 -16.08 0.37
N ALA A 11 -36.58 -15.80 0.94
CA ALA A 11 -35.63 -14.91 0.30
C ALA A 11 -35.40 -15.41 -1.14
N SER A 12 -35.57 -14.49 -2.07
CA SER A 12 -35.73 -14.77 -3.48
C SER A 12 -34.51 -15.51 -4.06
N THR A 13 -34.73 -16.70 -4.63
CA THR A 13 -33.71 -17.50 -5.36
C THR A 13 -33.01 -16.69 -6.46
N VAL A 14 -33.66 -15.62 -6.91
CA VAL A 14 -33.22 -14.69 -7.95
C VAL A 14 -32.07 -13.77 -7.50
N GLU A 15 -32.00 -13.38 -6.22
CA GLU A 15 -30.90 -12.54 -5.70
C GLU A 15 -29.59 -13.34 -5.54
N LEU A 16 -29.68 -14.62 -5.23
CA LEU A 16 -28.51 -15.51 -5.14
C LEU A 16 -27.89 -15.75 -6.52
N GLU A 17 -28.71 -15.93 -7.56
CA GLU A 17 -28.24 -16.04 -8.95
C GLU A 17 -27.60 -14.74 -9.47
N GLN A 18 -28.17 -13.58 -9.15
CA GLN A 18 -27.65 -12.29 -9.63
C GLN A 18 -26.28 -11.94 -9.02
N ARG A 19 -26.00 -12.35 -7.77
CA ARG A 19 -24.65 -12.22 -7.18
C ARG A 19 -23.64 -13.17 -7.82
N ALA A 20 -24.05 -14.38 -8.22
CA ALA A 20 -23.18 -15.35 -8.88
C ALA A 20 -22.78 -14.94 -10.31
N ARG A 21 -23.65 -14.22 -11.04
CA ARG A 21 -23.46 -13.81 -12.44
C ARG A 21 -22.39 -12.72 -12.68
N ARG A 22 -21.81 -12.12 -11.65
CA ARG A 22 -20.68 -11.15 -11.79
C ARG A 22 -19.31 -11.82 -11.94
N ARG A 23 -19.22 -13.15 -11.76
CA ARG A 23 -17.98 -13.89 -12.04
C ARG A 23 -17.92 -14.16 -13.55
N GLY A 24 -16.97 -13.53 -14.24
CA GLY A 24 -16.71 -13.80 -15.65
C GLY A 24 -16.31 -15.26 -15.92
N LYS A 25 -16.06 -15.60 -17.19
CA LYS A 25 -15.67 -16.97 -17.59
C LYS A 25 -14.34 -17.37 -16.93
N PRO A 26 -14.26 -18.55 -16.26
CA PRO A 26 -13.01 -19.03 -15.68
C PRO A 26 -12.00 -19.37 -16.78
N ILE A 27 -10.71 -19.23 -16.45
CA ILE A 27 -9.60 -19.74 -17.27
C ILE A 27 -9.07 -20.97 -16.55
N GLU A 28 -9.13 -22.13 -17.20
CA GLU A 28 -8.54 -23.36 -16.68
C GLU A 28 -7.07 -23.43 -17.10
N VAL A 29 -6.19 -23.53 -16.10
CA VAL A 29 -4.74 -23.65 -16.29
C VAL A 29 -4.30 -24.90 -15.55
N TRP A 30 -3.79 -25.88 -16.29
CA TRP A 30 -3.17 -27.07 -15.73
C TRP A 30 -1.77 -26.70 -15.26
N VAL A 31 -1.49 -27.01 -13.99
CA VAL A 31 -0.21 -26.70 -13.33
C VAL A 31 0.21 -27.90 -12.49
N THR A 32 1.51 -28.09 -12.33
CA THR A 32 2.05 -29.04 -11.33
C THR A 32 1.85 -28.49 -9.92
N ASP A 33 2.07 -29.34 -8.90
CA ASP A 33 1.98 -28.91 -7.51
C ASP A 33 3.06 -27.87 -7.17
N GLU A 34 4.26 -27.99 -7.75
CA GLU A 34 5.34 -27.01 -7.60
C GLU A 34 4.96 -25.66 -8.21
N GLU A 35 4.44 -25.66 -9.45
CA GLU A 35 4.00 -24.45 -10.13
C GLU A 35 2.86 -23.76 -9.38
N LYS A 36 1.93 -24.54 -8.84
CA LYS A 36 0.83 -24.02 -8.01
C LYS A 36 1.36 -23.36 -6.73
N ALA A 37 2.29 -24.02 -6.04
CA ALA A 37 2.91 -23.48 -4.83
C ALA A 37 3.68 -22.18 -5.14
N GLU A 38 4.38 -22.13 -6.27
CA GLU A 38 5.08 -20.92 -6.71
C GLU A 38 4.11 -19.78 -7.04
N ILE A 39 3.00 -20.06 -7.73
CA ILE A 39 1.96 -19.06 -8.02
C ILE A 39 1.36 -18.53 -6.71
N ASP A 40 1.06 -19.40 -5.74
CA ASP A 40 0.51 -18.99 -4.44
C ASP A 40 1.52 -18.13 -3.66
N ALA A 41 2.81 -18.50 -3.67
CA ALA A 41 3.86 -17.71 -3.03
C ALA A 41 4.02 -16.32 -3.68
N ARG A 42 4.03 -16.25 -5.03
CA ARG A 42 4.11 -14.99 -5.77
C ARG A 42 2.86 -14.12 -5.56
N ALA A 43 1.67 -14.71 -5.55
CA ALA A 43 0.43 -14.02 -5.25
C ALA A 43 0.44 -13.41 -3.83
N ASN A 44 0.89 -14.19 -2.84
CA ASN A 44 1.07 -13.72 -1.47
C ASN A 44 2.09 -12.59 -1.38
N SER A 45 3.25 -12.70 -2.05
CA SER A 45 4.28 -11.65 -2.08
C SER A 45 3.78 -10.34 -2.69
N ALA A 46 2.77 -10.40 -3.55
CA ALA A 46 2.13 -9.26 -4.19
C ALA A 46 0.89 -8.74 -3.44
N GLY A 47 0.41 -9.45 -2.42
CA GLY A 47 -0.80 -9.10 -1.68
C GLY A 47 -2.08 -9.29 -2.48
N LEU A 48 -2.05 -10.20 -3.46
CA LEU A 48 -3.18 -10.50 -4.33
C LEU A 48 -3.68 -11.92 -4.07
N SER A 49 -4.97 -12.16 -4.29
CA SER A 49 -5.45 -13.54 -4.42
C SER A 49 -4.85 -14.18 -5.67
N ARG A 50 -4.70 -15.50 -5.69
CA ARG A 50 -4.19 -16.23 -6.88
C ARG A 50 -4.89 -15.85 -8.18
N SER A 51 -6.22 -15.69 -8.15
CA SER A 51 -6.99 -15.28 -9.33
C SER A 51 -6.75 -13.82 -9.74
N ALA A 52 -6.54 -12.92 -8.79
CA ALA A 52 -6.17 -11.52 -9.07
C ALA A 52 -4.73 -11.43 -9.59
N TYR A 53 -3.81 -12.22 -9.04
CA TYR A 53 -2.42 -12.33 -9.49
C TYR A 53 -2.34 -12.84 -10.93
N MET A 54 -2.99 -13.96 -11.24
CA MET A 54 -3.01 -14.53 -12.59
C MET A 54 -3.71 -13.63 -13.60
N ARG A 55 -4.76 -12.92 -13.20
CA ARG A 55 -5.40 -11.91 -14.06
C ARG A 55 -4.46 -10.75 -14.35
N ALA A 56 -3.76 -10.23 -13.35
CA ALA A 56 -2.79 -9.15 -13.53
C ALA A 56 -1.64 -9.61 -14.45
N ALA A 57 -1.08 -10.79 -14.20
CA ALA A 57 -0.03 -11.36 -15.04
C ALA A 57 -0.49 -11.60 -16.48
N GLY A 58 -1.68 -12.17 -16.69
CA GLY A 58 -2.23 -12.47 -18.02
C GLY A 58 -2.64 -11.22 -18.82
N LEU A 59 -2.97 -10.12 -18.15
CA LEU A 59 -3.25 -8.82 -18.78
C LEU A 59 -1.99 -7.94 -18.92
N ASN A 60 -0.80 -8.48 -18.62
CA ASN A 60 0.47 -7.75 -18.61
C ASN A 60 0.47 -6.53 -17.65
N HIS A 61 -0.36 -6.57 -16.61
CA HIS A 61 -0.26 -5.60 -15.52
C HIS A 61 0.95 -5.98 -14.65
N ARG A 62 1.85 -5.02 -14.41
CA ARG A 62 2.98 -5.26 -13.51
C ARG A 62 2.44 -5.56 -12.10
N VAL A 63 2.73 -6.76 -11.62
CA VAL A 63 2.41 -7.15 -10.25
C VAL A 63 3.48 -6.56 -9.32
N GLY A 64 3.11 -5.57 -8.50
CA GLY A 64 4.02 -4.97 -7.51
C GLY A 64 4.12 -5.79 -6.23
N ALA A 65 5.32 -5.85 -5.63
CA ALA A 65 5.56 -6.56 -4.37
C ALA A 65 5.03 -5.76 -3.15
N ILE A 66 4.60 -6.47 -2.09
CA ILE A 66 4.26 -5.86 -0.78
C ILE A 66 5.50 -5.25 -0.13
N ALA A 67 6.66 -5.91 -0.27
CA ALA A 67 7.91 -5.47 0.34
C ALA A 67 8.28 -4.01 -0.05
N ASP A 68 7.98 -3.61 -1.28
CA ASP A 68 8.21 -2.24 -1.75
C ASP A 68 7.35 -1.21 -0.98
N LEU A 69 6.13 -1.58 -0.60
CA LEU A 69 5.23 -0.71 0.17
C LEU A 69 5.63 -0.60 1.64
N ASP A 70 6.06 -1.71 2.25
CA ASP A 70 6.55 -1.69 3.63
C ASP A 70 7.84 -0.87 3.75
N ALA A 71 8.78 -1.03 2.80
CA ALA A 71 10.00 -0.23 2.74
C ALA A 71 9.71 1.27 2.59
N VAL A 72 8.74 1.63 1.73
CA VAL A 72 8.31 3.04 1.60
C VAL A 72 7.69 3.55 2.91
N ARG A 73 6.85 2.76 3.58
CA ARG A 73 6.24 3.15 4.86
C ARG A 73 7.30 3.42 5.92
N ASP A 74 8.32 2.58 6.01
CA ASP A 74 9.38 2.77 7.01
C ASP A 74 10.24 3.99 6.70
N LEU A 75 10.48 4.28 5.42
CA LEU A 75 11.16 5.50 5.00
C LEU A 75 10.34 6.78 5.29
N VAL A 76 9.00 6.71 5.26
CA VAL A 76 8.12 7.82 5.70
C VAL A 76 8.31 8.10 7.19
N LYS A 77 8.44 7.07 8.05
CA LYS A 77 8.65 7.24 9.49
C LYS A 77 9.97 7.96 9.78
N VAL A 78 11.06 7.53 9.14
CA VAL A 78 12.38 8.16 9.27
C VAL A 78 12.33 9.64 8.86
N ASN A 79 11.60 9.96 7.78
CA ASN A 79 11.40 11.35 7.37
C ASN A 79 10.61 12.19 8.39
N ALA A 80 9.70 11.59 9.16
CA ALA A 80 8.98 12.28 10.23
C ALA A 80 9.91 12.59 11.42
N ASP A 81 10.77 11.65 11.80
CA ASP A 81 11.76 11.84 12.87
C ASP A 81 12.74 12.97 12.54
N PHE A 82 13.14 13.06 11.28
CA PHE A 82 13.90 14.19 10.74
C PHE A 82 13.19 15.53 10.93
N GLY A 83 11.88 15.61 10.69
CA GLY A 83 11.09 16.82 10.98
C GLY A 83 11.12 17.20 12.46
N ARG A 84 11.10 16.22 13.35
CA ARG A 84 11.20 16.43 14.80
C ARG A 84 12.59 16.92 15.23
N LEU A 85 13.66 16.34 14.71
CA LEU A 85 15.04 16.77 14.96
C LEU A 85 15.28 18.21 14.49
N ALA A 86 14.76 18.56 13.32
CA ALA A 86 14.79 19.91 12.78
C ALA A 86 14.08 20.91 13.71
N GLY A 87 12.93 20.53 14.27
CA GLY A 87 12.21 21.34 15.27
C GLY A 87 13.00 21.55 16.56
N LEU A 88 13.63 20.49 17.08
CA LEU A 88 14.48 20.56 18.29
C LEU A 88 15.71 21.44 18.07
N LEU A 89 16.34 21.35 16.90
CA LEU A 89 17.47 22.19 16.54
C LEU A 89 17.08 23.67 16.48
N LYS A 90 15.91 23.97 15.90
CA LYS A 90 15.37 25.32 15.86
C LYS A 90 15.09 25.87 17.28
N LEU A 91 14.56 25.03 18.17
CA LEU A 91 14.32 25.40 19.58
C LEU A 91 15.64 25.69 20.31
N TRP A 92 16.63 24.81 20.15
CA TRP A 92 17.94 24.98 20.76
C TRP A 92 18.62 26.28 20.33
N LEU A 93 18.55 26.64 19.05
CA LEU A 93 19.05 27.93 18.54
C LEU A 93 18.32 29.14 19.11
N ALA A 94 17.01 29.00 19.38
CA ALA A 94 16.22 30.07 19.98
C ALA A 94 16.61 30.30 21.45
N GLU A 95 16.89 29.22 22.19
CA GLU A 95 17.26 29.26 23.61
C GLU A 95 18.74 29.60 23.87
N LYS A 96 19.64 29.23 22.95
CA LYS A 96 21.11 29.42 23.08
C LYS A 96 21.67 30.40 22.04
N ARG A 97 20.96 31.51 21.79
CA ARG A 97 21.42 32.56 20.86
C ARG A 97 22.84 33.04 21.25
N GLY A 98 23.81 32.73 20.40
CA GLY A 98 25.21 33.17 20.54
C GLY A 98 26.16 32.23 21.28
N GLN A 99 25.72 31.05 21.73
CA GLN A 99 26.62 30.01 22.27
C GLN A 99 26.60 28.78 21.36
N GLY A 100 27.63 28.65 20.52
CA GLY A 100 27.76 27.55 19.55
C GLY A 100 27.82 28.04 18.10
N ALA A 101 27.29 27.25 17.16
CA ALA A 101 27.33 27.53 15.72
C ALA A 101 26.59 28.84 15.37
N ARG A 102 27.08 29.56 14.35
CA ARG A 102 26.45 30.80 13.89
C ARG A 102 25.02 30.50 13.41
N PRO A 103 24.00 31.28 13.79
CA PRO A 103 22.61 31.04 13.41
C PRO A 103 22.39 30.84 11.91
N PHE A 104 23.16 31.56 11.09
CA PHE A 104 23.14 31.46 9.63
C PHE A 104 23.54 30.07 9.09
N ASP A 105 24.59 29.46 9.66
CA ASP A 105 25.08 28.14 9.21
C ASP A 105 24.04 27.05 9.52
N VAL A 106 23.30 27.22 10.61
CA VAL A 106 22.26 26.26 11.01
C VAL A 106 20.97 26.46 10.21
N GLU A 107 20.62 27.69 9.84
CA GLU A 107 19.53 27.94 8.89
C GLU A 107 19.83 27.33 7.51
N ALA A 108 21.06 27.47 7.02
CA ALA A 108 21.51 26.87 5.77
C ALA A 108 21.44 25.33 5.82
N LEU A 109 21.93 24.72 6.90
CA LEU A 109 21.84 23.27 7.11
C LEU A 109 20.38 22.79 7.17
N MET A 110 19.50 23.54 7.84
CA MET A 110 18.07 23.25 7.91
C MET A 110 17.36 23.36 6.56
N MET A 111 17.81 24.26 5.68
CA MET A 111 17.32 24.35 4.30
C MET A 111 17.76 23.14 3.47
N GLN A 112 19.04 22.75 3.53
CA GLN A 112 19.55 21.55 2.85
C GLN A 112 18.85 20.29 3.34
N PHE A 113 18.58 20.21 4.64
CA PHE A 113 17.89 19.08 5.24
C PHE A 113 16.43 18.96 4.77
N ARG A 114 15.72 20.09 4.67
CA ARG A 114 14.36 20.11 4.10
C ARG A 114 14.34 19.70 2.63
N GLU A 115 15.33 20.14 1.85
CA GLU A 115 15.48 19.74 0.45
C GLU A 115 15.70 18.22 0.33
N LEU A 116 16.57 17.66 1.15
CA LEU A 116 16.81 16.22 1.19
C LEU A 116 15.55 15.43 1.59
N GLN A 117 14.78 15.93 2.57
CA GLN A 117 13.48 15.33 2.93
C GLN A 117 12.49 15.34 1.76
N HIS A 118 12.44 16.43 1.00
CA HIS A 118 11.59 16.56 -0.19
C HIS A 118 11.98 15.56 -1.28
N GLN A 119 13.28 15.40 -1.55
CA GLN A 119 13.79 14.44 -2.53
C GLN A 119 13.46 13.00 -2.13
N THR A 120 13.69 12.63 -0.87
CA THR A 120 13.35 11.29 -0.36
C THR A 120 11.84 11.04 -0.49
N ARG A 121 10.99 12.03 -0.16
CA ARG A 121 9.53 11.92 -0.32
C ARG A 121 9.12 11.79 -1.79
N ALA A 122 9.79 12.48 -2.72
CA ALA A 122 9.52 12.37 -4.15
C ALA A 122 9.90 10.98 -4.70
N ILE A 123 11.01 10.41 -4.27
CA ILE A 123 11.43 9.05 -4.63
C ILE A 123 10.43 8.02 -4.09
N MET A 124 10.03 8.14 -2.81
CA MET A 124 8.98 7.29 -2.22
C MET A 124 7.67 7.38 -3.00
N SER A 125 7.24 8.60 -3.34
CA SER A 125 6.05 8.86 -4.15
C SER A 125 6.13 8.15 -5.50
N ARG A 126 7.28 8.22 -6.20
CA ARG A 126 7.47 7.50 -7.46
C ARG A 126 7.35 5.99 -7.30
N ILE A 127 7.84 5.39 -6.22
CA ILE A 127 7.71 3.95 -5.97
C ILE A 127 6.22 3.57 -5.79
N VAL A 128 5.46 4.39 -5.07
CA VAL A 128 4.02 4.17 -4.86
C VAL A 128 3.20 4.41 -6.13
N PHE A 129 3.48 5.46 -6.89
CA PHE A 129 2.66 5.87 -8.04
C PHE A 129 3.08 5.23 -9.37
N LYS A 130 4.30 4.70 -9.51
CA LYS A 130 4.68 3.82 -10.64
C LYS A 130 3.89 2.50 -10.64
N LYS A 131 3.10 2.25 -9.59
CA LYS A 131 2.17 1.11 -9.43
C LYS A 131 0.83 1.28 -10.16
N LYS A 132 0.58 2.40 -10.87
CA LYS A 132 -0.62 2.59 -11.70
C LYS A 132 -0.38 2.27 -13.17
#